data_AF-A0A8S2TRH6-F1
#
_entry.id   AF-A0A8S2TRH6-F1
#
_cell.length_a   1.000
_cell.length_b   1.000
_cell.length_c   1.000
_cell.angle_alpha   90.00
_cell.angle_beta   90.00
_cell.angle_gamma   90.00
#
_symmetry.space_group_name_H-M   'P 1'
#
loop_
_entity.id
_entity.type
_entity.pdbx_description
1 polymer ?
#
loop_
_entity_poly.entity_id
_entity_poly.type
_entity_poly.pdbx_seq_one_letter_code
_entity_poly.pdbx_strand_id
1 'polypeptide(L)'
;MFESWSGFKAQFLHTFSSPSSKQLASNRLRTRQQRRDEAVIEYYTDIMKLCKLVDPHMTDASKLDHLYHGLKSSLMKDVLREAPATPAEFLDKARHEENLDR
;
A
#
# COMPACT_ATOMS: atom_id res chain seq x y z
N MET A 1 11.13 -33.62 2.79
CA MET A 1 10.99 -33.43 1.33
C MET A 1 9.70 -32.64 1.12
N PHE A 2 9.71 -31.55 0.37
CA PHE A 2 8.53 -30.71 0.17
C PHE A 2 7.63 -31.33 -0.90
N GLU A 3 6.41 -31.71 -0.55
CA GLU A 3 5.49 -32.41 -1.48
C GLU A 3 4.79 -31.46 -2.48
N SER A 4 4.97 -30.15 -2.34
CA SER A 4 4.46 -29.15 -3.29
C SER A 4 5.24 -27.84 -3.24
N TRP A 5 5.20 -27.08 -4.34
CA TRP A 5 5.74 -25.71 -4.39
C TRP A 5 5.13 -24.79 -3.32
N SER A 6 3.83 -24.93 -3.05
CA SER A 6 3.15 -24.19 -1.99
C SER A 6 3.72 -24.51 -0.60
N GLY A 7 3.99 -25.79 -0.31
CA GLY A 7 4.60 -26.22 0.94
C GLY A 7 6.04 -25.73 1.10
N PHE A 8 6.84 -25.77 0.03
CA PHE A 8 8.18 -25.18 0.02
C PHE A 8 8.13 -23.67 0.28
N LYS A 9 7.28 -22.94 -0.45
CA LYS A 9 7.13 -21.48 -0.30
C LYS A 9 6.68 -21.10 1.11
N ALA A 10 5.76 -21.85 1.70
CA ALA A 10 5.28 -21.62 3.06
C ALA A 10 6.39 -21.81 4.10
N GLN A 11 7.16 -22.90 4.03
CA GLN A 11 8.29 -23.12 4.95
C GLN A 11 9.45 -22.16 4.70
N PHE A 12 9.72 -21.79 3.45
CA PHE A 12 10.74 -20.79 3.12
C PHE A 12 10.36 -19.44 3.74
N LEU A 13 9.12 -18.99 3.54
CA LEU A 13 8.63 -17.77 4.18
C LEU A 13 8.63 -17.90 5.70
N HIS A 14 8.19 -19.01 6.28
CA HIS A 14 8.24 -19.21 7.73
C HIS A 14 9.66 -19.13 8.29
N THR A 15 10.64 -19.70 7.59
CA THR A 15 12.04 -19.74 8.04
C THR A 15 12.73 -18.39 7.90
N PHE A 16 12.41 -17.61 6.85
CA PHE A 16 13.09 -16.35 6.54
C PHE A 16 12.28 -15.09 6.88
N SER A 17 10.99 -15.20 7.23
CA SER A 17 10.19 -14.07 7.70
C SER A 17 10.30 -13.97 9.21
N SER A 18 11.23 -13.15 9.69
CA SER A 18 11.30 -12.85 11.12
C SER A 18 10.10 -12.00 11.57
N PRO A 19 9.64 -12.14 12.83
CA PRO A 19 8.67 -11.21 13.41
C PRO A 19 9.10 -9.74 13.32
N SER A 20 10.42 -9.48 13.33
CA SER A 20 10.98 -8.15 13.10
C SER A 20 10.72 -7.61 11.70
N SER A 21 10.62 -8.46 10.68
CA SER A 21 10.27 -8.05 9.31
C SER A 21 8.83 -7.53 9.23
N LYS A 22 7.88 -8.20 9.90
CA LYS A 22 6.49 -7.76 9.97
C LYS A 22 6.34 -6.44 10.74
N GLN A 23 7.05 -6.30 11.87
CA GLN A 23 7.07 -5.05 12.64
C GLN A 23 7.72 -3.90 11.86
N LEU A 24 8.82 -4.16 11.15
CA LEU A 24 9.46 -3.17 10.29
C LEU A 24 8.53 -2.73 9.14
N ALA A 25 7.83 -3.68 8.52
CA ALA A 25 6.83 -3.40 7.50
C ALA A 25 5.67 -2.57 8.06
N SER A 26 5.19 -2.88 9.25
CA SER A 26 4.13 -2.11 9.93
C SER A 26 4.57 -0.69 10.26
N ASN A 27 5.80 -0.52 10.75
CA ASN A 27 6.37 0.81 10.99
C ASN A 27 6.51 1.59 9.69
N ARG A 28 7.04 0.95 8.64
CA ARG A 28 7.17 1.57 7.32
C ARG A 28 5.83 1.98 6.74
N LEU A 29 4.81 1.12 6.84
CA LEU A 29 3.44 1.40 6.39
C LEU A 29 2.87 2.64 7.10
N ARG A 30 3.02 2.70 8.44
CA ARG A 30 2.54 3.81 9.25
C ARG A 30 3.22 5.14 8.92
N THR A 31 4.50 5.13 8.57
CA THR A 31 5.27 6.36 8.28
C THR A 31 5.38 6.66 6.79
N ARG A 32 4.69 5.92 5.92
CA ARG A 32 4.84 6.05 4.47
C ARG A 32 4.11 7.30 3.98
N GLN A 33 4.88 8.22 3.41
CA GLN A 33 4.41 9.48 2.81
C GLN A 33 4.84 9.52 1.34
N GLN A 34 3.94 9.93 0.43
CA GLN A 34 4.27 10.13 -0.99
C GLN A 34 5.31 11.24 -1.09
N ARG A 35 6.42 10.96 -1.80
CA ARG A 35 7.46 11.97 -2.02
C ARG A 35 7.00 13.01 -3.05
N ARG A 36 7.64 14.18 -3.05
CA ARG A 36 7.27 15.29 -3.96
C ARG A 36 7.41 14.93 -5.44
N ASP A 37 8.44 14.15 -5.75
CA ASP A 37 8.84 13.68 -7.08
C ASP A 37 8.32 12.28 -7.42
N GLU A 38 7.61 11.64 -6.48
CA GLU A 38 7.10 10.28 -6.65
C GLU A 38 5.73 10.28 -7.30
N ALA A 39 5.57 9.47 -8.34
CA ALA A 39 4.30 9.27 -9.00
C ALA A 39 3.32 8.51 -8.09
N VAL A 40 2.03 8.84 -8.18
CA VAL A 40 1.02 8.25 -7.29
C VAL A 40 0.92 6.73 -7.43
N ILE A 41 1.17 6.20 -8.63
CA ILE A 41 1.19 4.75 -8.89
C ILE A 41 2.31 4.04 -8.13
N GLU A 42 3.47 4.68 -7.96
CA GLU A 42 4.60 4.12 -7.22
C GLU A 42 4.30 4.10 -5.72
N TYR A 43 3.76 5.20 -5.20
CA TYR A 43 3.28 5.30 -3.82
C TYR A 43 2.21 4.24 -3.51
N TYR A 44 1.17 4.16 -4.33
CA TYR A 44 0.09 3.18 -4.21
C TYR A 44 0.63 1.74 -4.19
N THR A 45 1.51 1.41 -5.14
CA THR A 45 2.05 0.06 -5.26
C THR A 45 2.87 -0.34 -4.03
N ASP A 46 3.64 0.60 -3.46
CA ASP A 46 4.41 0.36 -2.23
C ASP A 46 3.49 0.14 -1.02
N ILE A 47 2.46 0.98 -0.86
CA ILE A 47 1.44 0.81 0.20
C ILE A 47 0.75 -0.55 0.07
N MET A 48 0.27 -0.94 -1.12
CA MET A 48 -0.38 -2.25 -1.33
C MET A 48 0.52 -3.44 -0.97
N LYS A 49 1.82 -3.36 -1.30
CA LYS A 49 2.81 -4.38 -0.92
C LYS A 49 2.99 -4.44 0.59
N LEU A 50 3.10 -3.30 1.26
CA LEU A 50 3.23 -3.21 2.71
C LEU A 50 1.98 -3.71 3.43
N CYS A 51 0.78 -3.33 2.97
CA CYS A 51 -0.49 -3.84 3.47
C CYS A 51 -0.51 -5.37 3.39
N LYS A 52 -0.20 -5.96 2.23
CA LYS A 52 -0.15 -7.42 2.05
C LYS A 52 0.87 -8.12 2.96
N LEU A 53 2.00 -7.46 3.25
CA LEU A 53 3.05 -8.01 4.11
C LEU A 53 2.66 -7.95 5.60
N VAL A 54 1.98 -6.89 6.01
CA VAL A 54 1.52 -6.70 7.40
C VAL A 54 0.26 -7.51 7.68
N ASP A 55 -0.71 -7.47 6.79
CA ASP A 55 -1.97 -8.21 6.89
C ASP A 55 -2.51 -8.52 5.48
N PRO A 56 -2.38 -9.77 5.01
CA PRO A 56 -2.95 -10.21 3.74
C PRO A 56 -4.46 -10.01 3.61
N HIS A 57 -5.17 -9.90 4.74
CA HIS A 57 -6.63 -9.72 4.81
C HIS A 57 -7.04 -8.29 5.19
N MET A 58 -6.12 -7.33 5.09
CA MET A 58 -6.40 -5.93 5.40
C MET A 58 -7.60 -5.43 4.60
N THR A 59 -8.54 -4.79 5.30
CA THR A 59 -9.76 -4.26 4.70
C THR A 59 -9.44 -3.09 3.76
N ASP A 60 -10.32 -2.86 2.80
CA ASP A 60 -10.18 -1.73 1.88
C ASP A 60 -10.26 -0.39 2.61
N ALA A 61 -11.08 -0.27 3.66
CA ALA A 61 -11.11 0.90 4.52
C ALA A 61 -9.76 1.17 5.20
N SER A 62 -9.10 0.14 5.74
CA SER A 62 -7.77 0.29 6.35
C SER A 62 -6.69 0.63 5.33
N LYS A 63 -6.75 0.06 4.12
CA LYS A 63 -5.83 0.42 3.03
C LYS A 63 -6.02 1.88 2.61
N LEU A 64 -7.27 2.34 2.52
CA LEU A 64 -7.61 3.71 2.19
C LEU A 64 -7.08 4.67 3.27
N ASP A 65 -7.23 4.36 4.55
CA ASP A 65 -6.65 5.17 5.63
C ASP A 65 -5.14 5.38 5.46
N HIS A 66 -4.40 4.30 5.15
CA HIS A 66 -2.97 4.41 4.85
C HIS A 66 -2.66 5.24 3.59
N LEU A 67 -3.47 5.10 2.54
CA LEU A 67 -3.31 5.86 1.31
C LEU A 67 -3.58 7.35 1.53
N TYR A 68 -4.63 7.71 2.26
CA TYR A 68 -4.94 9.10 2.58
C TYR A 68 -3.91 9.73 3.51
N HIS A 69 -3.45 8.97 4.52
CA HIS A 69 -2.49 9.47 5.51
C HIS A 69 -1.17 9.93 4.88
N GLY A 70 -0.73 9.28 3.81
CA GLY A 70 0.52 9.58 3.14
C GLY A 70 0.39 10.34 1.82
N LEU A 71 -0.82 10.62 1.35
CA LEU A 71 -1.04 11.30 0.06
C LEU A 71 -0.47 12.72 0.10
N LYS A 72 0.16 13.16 -0.99
CA LYS A 72 0.65 14.55 -1.08
C LYS A 72 -0.53 15.54 -1.01
N SER A 73 -0.31 16.66 -0.32
CA SER A 73 -1.36 17.65 -0.06
C SER A 73 -1.96 18.28 -1.32
N SER A 74 -1.22 18.28 -2.45
CA SER A 74 -1.74 18.78 -3.72
C SER A 74 -2.91 17.95 -4.25
N LEU A 75 -2.86 16.61 -4.09
CA LEU A 75 -3.92 15.71 -4.55
C LEU A 75 -4.99 15.46 -3.48
N MET A 76 -4.65 15.66 -2.21
CA MET A 76 -5.48 15.23 -1.08
C MET A 76 -6.89 15.83 -1.11
N LYS A 77 -7.04 17.11 -1.49
CA LYS A 77 -8.35 17.78 -1.51
C LYS A 77 -9.27 17.20 -2.57
N ASP A 78 -8.75 16.94 -3.77
CA ASP A 78 -9.57 16.48 -4.89
C ASP A 78 -9.90 14.99 -4.78
N VAL A 79 -8.94 14.18 -4.32
CA VAL A 79 -9.21 12.75 -4.03
C VAL A 79 -10.22 12.57 -2.89
N LEU A 80 -10.17 13.39 -1.83
CA LEU A 80 -11.16 13.34 -0.75
C LEU A 80 -12.56 13.76 -1.21
N ARG A 81 -12.67 14.71 -2.16
CA ARG A 81 -13.96 15.14 -2.71
C ARG A 81 -14.66 14.01 -3.45
N GLU A 82 -13.90 13.21 -4.19
CA GLU A 82 -14.40 12.06 -4.94
C GLU A 82 -14.77 10.87 -4.04
N ALA A 83 -14.26 10.85 -2.80
CA ALA A 83 -14.57 9.85 -1.77
C ALA A 83 -14.52 8.38 -2.27
N PRO A 84 -13.38 7.91 -2.81
CA PRO A 84 -13.25 6.55 -3.31
C PRO A 84 -13.51 5.51 -2.21
N ALA A 85 -14.29 4.49 -2.55
CA ALA A 85 -14.68 3.40 -1.65
C ALA A 85 -13.69 2.24 -1.69
N THR A 86 -12.85 2.17 -2.72
CA THR A 86 -11.84 1.11 -2.88
C THR A 86 -10.44 1.68 -3.19
N PRO A 87 -9.36 0.96 -2.87
CA PRO A 87 -8.00 1.35 -3.26
C PRO A 87 -7.82 1.51 -4.78
N ALA A 88 -8.56 0.73 -5.58
CA ALA A 88 -8.52 0.84 -7.04
C ALA A 88 -9.12 2.17 -7.52
N GLU A 89 -10.30 2.53 -7.00
CA GLU A 89 -10.92 3.83 -7.28
C GLU A 89 -10.02 4.98 -6.82
N PHE A 90 -9.39 4.85 -5.66
CA PHE A 90 -8.41 5.83 -5.17
C PHE A 90 -7.30 6.05 -6.20
N LEU A 91 -6.71 4.97 -6.72
CA LEU A 91 -5.62 5.08 -7.69
C LEU A 91 -6.07 5.76 -8.98
N ASP A 92 -7.23 5.36 -9.51
CA ASP A 92 -7.75 5.93 -10.76
C ASP A 92 -7.96 7.44 -10.63
N LYS A 93 -8.56 7.88 -9.52
CA LYS A 93 -8.82 9.30 -9.24
C LYS A 93 -7.53 10.07 -8.97
N ALA A 94 -6.68 9.57 -8.08
CA ALA A 94 -5.44 10.27 -7.74
C ALA A 94 -4.49 10.37 -8.95
N ARG A 95 -4.50 9.38 -9.86
CA ARG A 95 -3.77 9.42 -11.12
C ARG A 95 -4.36 10.42 -12.10
N HIS A 96 -5.69 10.53 -12.17
CA HIS A 96 -6.35 11.53 -12.98
C HIS A 96 -5.92 12.95 -12.55
N GLU A 97 -6.04 13.26 -11.26
CA GLU A 97 -5.64 14.56 -10.71
C GLU A 97 -4.14 14.84 -10.88
N GLU A 98 -3.28 13.83 -10.68
CA GLU A 98 -1.83 14.00 -10.88
C GLU A 98 -1.46 14.35 -12.33
N ASN A 99 -2.24 13.90 -13.31
CA ASN A 99 -2.01 14.26 -14.72
C ASN A 99 -2.55 15.65 -15.08
N LEU A 100 -3.50 16.19 -14.31
CA LEU A 100 -4.01 17.56 -14.48
C LEU A 100 -3.07 18.61 -13.86
N ASP A 101 -2.36 18.24 -12.79
CA ASP A 101 -1.38 19.07 -12.08
C ASP A 101 -0.02 19.21 -12.80
N ARG A 102 0.23 18.44 -13.87
CA ARG A 102 1.48 18.43 -14.65
C ARG A 102 1.45 19.37 -15.85
#